data_AF-Q8ZS10-F1
#
_entry.id   AF-Q8ZS10-F1
#
_cell.length_a   1.000
_cell.length_b   1.000
_cell.length_c   1.000
_cell.angle_alpha   90.00
_cell.angle_beta   90.00
_cell.angle_gamma   90.00
#
_symmetry.space_group_name_H-M   'P 1'
#
loop_
_entity.id
_entity.type
_entity.pdbx_description
1 polymer ?
#
loop_
_entity_poly.entity_id
_entity_poly.type
_entity_poly.pdbx_seq_one_letter_code
_entity_poly.pdbx_strand_id
1 'polypeptide(L)'
;MKTYIINSNCIYNEGKYELRTVSNSQVIKMTAMRAKCLSFIIENAHLEIIERQKITTALWGSRSHYVNDANLTQILYLIRRDLKALGINDLFITIPRQGLKVNSDITIIATDSETKGRKKQIVRQTIAALTTVFSVTLGSLMYLHIH
;
A
#
# COMPACT_ATOMS: atom_id res chain seq x y z
N MET A 1 -10.97 2.24 0.25
CA MET A 1 -9.64 1.62 0.44
C MET A 1 -8.73 2.63 1.09
N LYS A 2 -8.03 2.22 2.15
CA LYS A 2 -7.28 3.14 3.01
C LYS A 2 -5.85 3.33 2.50
N THR A 3 -5.28 4.48 2.80
CA THR A 3 -3.84 4.72 2.66
C THR A 3 -3.29 5.06 4.03
N TYR A 4 -2.10 4.56 4.34
CA TYR A 4 -1.44 4.79 5.61
C TYR A 4 -0.06 5.38 5.38
N ILE A 5 0.33 6.32 6.22
CA ILE A 5 1.70 6.84 6.31
C ILE A 5 2.32 6.22 7.56
N ILE A 6 3.33 5.38 7.36
CA ILE A 6 4.09 4.65 8.37
C ILE A 6 5.43 5.35 8.56
N ASN A 7 5.73 5.73 9.80
CA ASN A 7 6.95 6.44 10.20
C ASN A 7 7.28 7.67 9.32
N SER A 8 6.26 8.42 8.90
CA SER A 8 6.35 9.62 8.04
C SER A 8 6.97 9.45 6.64
N ASN A 9 7.64 8.32 6.35
CA ASN A 9 8.41 8.11 5.12
C ASN A 9 7.93 6.92 4.28
N CYS A 10 7.11 6.02 4.82
CA CYS A 10 6.57 4.89 4.08
C CYS A 10 5.06 5.05 3.87
N ILE A 11 4.60 5.09 2.63
CA ILE A 11 3.19 5.11 2.27
C ILE A 11 2.78 3.68 1.93
N TYR A 12 1.84 3.14 2.69
CA TYR A 12 1.15 1.90 2.37
C TYR A 12 -0.19 2.21 1.71
N ASN A 13 -0.39 1.75 0.47
CA ASN A 13 -1.66 1.84 -0.22
C ASN A 13 -2.32 0.46 -0.30
N GLU A 14 -3.40 0.30 0.46
CA GLU A 14 -4.15 -0.95 0.53
C GLU A 14 -4.73 -1.35 -0.82
N GLY A 15 -5.29 -0.39 -1.56
CA GLY A 15 -5.99 -0.68 -2.81
C GLY A 15 -5.09 -1.08 -3.98
N LYS A 16 -3.83 -0.66 -3.93
CA LYS A 16 -2.82 -0.99 -4.95
C LYS A 16 -1.89 -2.13 -4.55
N TYR A 17 -2.02 -2.63 -3.32
CA TYR A 17 -1.10 -3.61 -2.73
C TYR A 17 0.37 -3.16 -2.88
N GLU A 18 0.67 -1.91 -2.50
CA GLU A 18 2.02 -1.37 -2.64
C GLU A 18 2.48 -0.59 -1.40
N LEU A 19 3.78 -0.70 -1.12
CA LEU A 19 4.51 0.20 -0.24
C LEU A 19 5.36 1.12 -1.10
N ARG A 20 5.43 2.39 -0.70
CA ARG A 20 6.18 3.44 -1.38
C ARG A 20 6.96 4.26 -0.37
N THR A 21 8.19 4.61 -0.68
CA THR A 21 8.92 5.63 0.09
C THR A 21 8.53 7.03 -0.39
N VAL A 22 8.44 7.97 0.55
CA VAL A 22 8.18 9.39 0.24
C VAL A 22 9.41 10.01 -0.45
N SER A 23 10.62 9.64 -0.03
CA SER A 23 11.87 10.26 -0.49
C SER A 23 12.36 9.79 -1.86
N ASN A 24 12.58 8.48 -2.05
CA ASN A 24 13.30 7.93 -3.21
C ASN A 24 12.40 7.31 -4.29
N SER A 25 11.07 7.46 -4.18
CA SER A 25 10.09 6.88 -5.10
C SER A 25 10.19 5.35 -5.32
N GLN A 26 10.90 4.63 -4.46
CA GLN A 26 10.92 3.17 -4.50
C GLN A 26 9.51 2.63 -4.23
N VAL A 27 9.09 1.64 -5.02
CA VAL A 27 7.77 1.01 -4.90
C VAL A 27 7.97 -0.49 -4.78
N ILE A 28 7.40 -1.08 -3.73
CA ILE A 28 7.36 -2.53 -3.51
C ILE A 28 5.92 -2.98 -3.61
N LYS A 29 5.63 -3.81 -4.61
CA LYS A 29 4.32 -4.46 -4.73
C LYS A 29 4.25 -5.71 -3.88
N MET A 30 3.07 -5.97 -3.34
CA MET A 30 2.79 -7.16 -2.55
C MET A 30 1.61 -7.96 -3.09
N THR A 31 1.51 -9.21 -2.64
CA THR A 31 0.36 -10.06 -2.96
C THR A 31 -0.85 -9.59 -2.16
N ALA A 32 -2.06 -9.87 -2.66
CA ALA A 32 -3.30 -9.52 -1.96
C ALA A 32 -3.33 -10.08 -0.52
N MET A 33 -2.81 -11.29 -0.31
CA MET A 33 -2.74 -11.90 1.03
C MET A 33 -1.79 -11.16 1.98
N ARG A 34 -0.63 -10.70 1.48
CA ARG A 34 0.31 -9.88 2.27
C ARG A 34 -0.28 -8.51 2.59
N ALA A 35 -0.94 -7.88 1.63
CA ALA A 35 -1.64 -6.62 1.85
C ALA A 35 -2.73 -6.76 2.90
N LYS A 36 -3.60 -7.76 2.75
CA LYS A 36 -4.65 -8.05 3.73
C LYS A 36 -4.09 -8.26 5.14
N CYS A 37 -2.96 -8.97 5.26
CA CYS A 37 -2.28 -9.18 6.53
C CYS A 37 -1.73 -7.87 7.12
N LEU A 38 -1.07 -7.05 6.31
CA LEU A 38 -0.56 -5.76 6.75
C LEU A 38 -1.68 -4.81 7.16
N SER A 39 -2.77 -4.71 6.39
CA SER A 39 -3.97 -3.94 6.78
C SER A 39 -4.49 -4.40 8.13
N PHE A 40 -4.66 -5.71 8.33
CA PHE A 40 -5.16 -6.24 9.60
C PHE A 40 -4.25 -5.91 10.78
N ILE A 41 -2.92 -5.99 10.60
CA ILE A 41 -1.95 -5.62 11.64
C ILE A 41 -2.07 -4.13 11.99
N ILE A 42 -2.16 -3.25 10.98
CA ILE A 42 -2.27 -1.80 11.17
C ILE A 42 -3.59 -1.44 11.89
N GLU A 43 -4.70 -2.01 11.46
CA GLU A 43 -6.02 -1.71 12.03
C GLU A 43 -6.16 -2.17 13.49
N ASN A 44 -5.39 -3.20 13.88
CA ASN A 44 -5.39 -3.75 15.23
C ASN A 44 -4.14 -3.31 16.04
N ALA A 45 -3.41 -2.30 15.57
CA ALA A 45 -2.19 -1.81 16.23
C ALA A 45 -2.43 -1.24 17.64
N HIS A 46 -3.66 -0.90 17.98
CA HIS A 46 -4.07 -0.42 19.30
C HIS A 46 -4.13 -1.53 20.36
N LEU A 47 -4.14 -2.81 19.94
CA LEU A 47 -4.13 -3.94 20.87
C LEU A 47 -2.70 -4.17 21.38
N GLU A 48 -2.57 -4.51 22.66
CA GLU A 48 -1.27 -4.89 23.24
C GLU A 48 -0.67 -6.11 22.52
N ILE A 49 -1.51 -7.11 22.24
CA ILE A 49 -1.18 -8.30 21.47
C ILE A 49 -2.31 -8.59 20.49
N ILE A 50 -1.99 -8.68 19.21
CA ILE A 50 -2.85 -9.22 18.16
C ILE A 50 -2.67 -10.75 18.16
N GLU A 51 -3.65 -11.45 18.73
CA GLU A 51 -3.62 -12.91 18.81
C GLU A 51 -3.46 -13.58 17.45
N ARG A 52 -2.65 -14.64 17.40
CA ARG A 52 -2.40 -15.42 16.18
C ARG A 52 -3.69 -15.89 15.51
N GLN A 53 -4.65 -16.39 16.29
CA GLN A 53 -5.90 -16.90 15.76
C GLN A 53 -6.74 -15.79 15.11
N LYS A 54 -6.74 -14.57 15.67
CA LYS A 54 -7.42 -13.43 15.05
C LYS A 54 -6.83 -13.11 13.68
N ILE A 55 -5.50 -13.19 13.53
CA ILE A 55 -4.81 -12.96 12.26
C ILE A 55 -5.18 -14.06 11.25
N THR A 56 -5.09 -15.34 11.63
CA THR A 56 -5.40 -16.44 10.70
C THR A 56 -6.88 -16.44 10.28
N THR A 57 -7.79 -16.20 11.22
CA THR A 57 -9.22 -16.06 10.92
C THR A 57 -9.49 -14.86 10.02
N ALA A 58 -8.85 -13.71 10.24
CA ALA A 58 -9.02 -12.56 9.35
C ALA A 58 -8.54 -12.86 7.91
N LEU A 59 -7.43 -13.59 7.76
CA LEU A 59 -6.86 -13.91 6.46
C LEU A 59 -7.64 -14.98 5.70
N TRP A 60 -7.96 -16.09 6.35
CA TRP A 60 -8.50 -17.29 5.70
C TRP A 60 -9.95 -17.64 6.10
N GLY A 61 -10.54 -16.93 7.07
CA GLY A 61 -11.91 -17.18 7.54
C GLY A 61 -12.07 -18.58 8.13
N SER A 62 -13.12 -19.28 7.71
CA SER A 62 -13.39 -20.67 8.10
C SER A 62 -12.26 -21.63 7.74
N ARG A 63 -11.44 -21.30 6.72
CA ARG A 63 -10.29 -22.11 6.33
C ARG A 63 -9.08 -21.96 7.27
N SER A 64 -9.14 -21.05 8.25
CA SER A 64 -8.01 -20.79 9.17
C SER A 64 -7.50 -22.04 9.89
N HIS A 65 -8.38 -23.00 10.22
CA HIS A 65 -8.01 -24.26 10.86
C HIS A 65 -7.16 -25.19 9.99
N TYR A 66 -7.19 -25.02 8.66
CA TYR A 66 -6.43 -25.84 7.71
C TYR A 66 -5.11 -25.20 7.28
N VAL A 67 -4.84 -23.96 7.71
CA VAL A 67 -3.63 -23.25 7.30
C VAL A 67 -2.52 -23.52 8.29
N ASN A 68 -1.41 -24.08 7.79
CA ASN A 68 -0.21 -24.30 8.57
C ASN A 68 0.40 -22.96 9.03
N ASP A 69 0.86 -22.92 10.28
CA ASP A 69 1.67 -21.85 10.88
C ASP A 69 2.84 -21.38 10.01
N ALA A 70 3.43 -22.27 9.21
CA ALA A 70 4.49 -21.94 8.26
C ALA A 70 4.07 -20.85 7.26
N ASN A 71 2.81 -20.89 6.79
CA ASN A 71 2.31 -19.93 5.80
C ASN A 71 2.18 -18.52 6.39
N LEU A 72 1.58 -18.40 7.58
CA LEU A 72 1.52 -17.12 8.28
C LEU A 72 2.93 -16.60 8.58
N THR A 73 3.82 -17.47 9.04
CA THR A 73 5.22 -17.09 9.31
C THR A 73 5.92 -16.54 8.07
N GLN A 74 5.73 -17.17 6.91
CA GLN A 74 6.30 -16.70 5.64
C GLN A 74 5.71 -15.35 5.21
N ILE A 75 4.40 -15.14 5.35
CA ILE A 75 3.74 -13.86 5.07
C ILE A 75 4.33 -12.76 5.95
N LEU A 76 4.45 -13.00 7.25
CA LEU A 76 5.00 -12.03 8.21
C LEU A 76 6.47 -11.72 7.92
N TYR A 77 7.28 -12.73 7.58
CA TYR A 77 8.67 -12.54 7.16
C TYR A 77 8.78 -11.63 5.94
N LEU A 78 7.98 -11.90 4.89
CA LEU A 78 8.00 -11.11 3.67
C LEU A 78 7.56 -9.67 3.91
N ILE A 79 6.56 -9.45 4.77
CA ILE A 79 6.14 -8.09 5.16
C ILE A 79 7.28 -7.35 5.87
N ARG A 80 7.93 -7.99 6.86
CA ARG A 80 9.08 -7.39 7.56
C ARG A 80 10.21 -7.03 6.62
N ARG A 81 10.55 -7.93 5.69
CA ARG A 81 11.60 -7.71 4.69
C ARG A 81 11.28 -6.50 3.81
N ASP A 82 10.04 -6.42 3.32
CA ASP A 82 9.62 -5.33 2.44
C ASP A 82 9.59 -3.98 3.18
N LEU A 83 9.13 -3.95 4.44
CA LEU A 83 9.18 -2.76 5.30
C LEU A 83 10.63 -2.33 5.59
N LYS A 84 11.51 -3.28 5.92
CA LYS A 84 12.92 -3.03 6.17
C LYS A 84 13.63 -2.44 4.96
N ALA A 85 13.30 -2.90 3.76
CA ALA A 85 13.83 -2.34 2.51
C ALA A 85 13.47 -0.86 2.30
N LEU A 86 12.43 -0.36 2.98
CA LEU A 86 11.99 1.03 2.96
C LEU A 86 12.40 1.81 4.22
N GLY A 87 13.30 1.25 5.04
CA GLY A 87 13.80 1.89 6.26
C GLY A 87 12.87 1.75 7.48
N ILE A 88 11.82 0.93 7.39
CA ILE A 88 10.93 0.64 8.52
C ILE A 88 11.39 -0.65 9.18
N ASN A 89 12.10 -0.52 10.30
CA ASN A 89 12.53 -1.65 11.11
C ASN A 89 11.48 -1.93 12.19
N ASP A 90 11.24 -3.20 12.49
CA ASP A 90 10.47 -3.64 13.66
C ASP A 90 9.09 -2.99 13.86
N LEU A 91 8.34 -2.79 12.76
CA LEU A 91 6.92 -2.35 12.84
C LEU A 91 6.09 -3.24 13.77
N PHE A 92 6.37 -4.54 13.74
CA PHE A 92 5.77 -5.50 14.66
C PHE A 92 6.72 -6.65 14.97
N ILE A 93 6.66 -7.11 16.22
CA ILE A 93 7.42 -8.25 16.73
C ILE A 93 6.50 -9.45 16.96
N THR A 94 7.04 -10.65 16.84
CA THR A 94 6.31 -11.88 17.18
C THR A 94 6.47 -12.16 18.66
N ILE A 95 5.35 -12.33 19.36
CA ILE A 95 5.34 -12.83 20.74
C ILE A 95 5.10 -14.35 20.68
N PRO A 96 6.07 -15.18 21.08
CA PRO A 96 5.98 -16.64 20.96
C PRO A 96 4.70 -17.17 21.62
N ARG A 97 4.01 -18.08 20.92
CA ARG A 97 2.76 -18.73 21.37
C ARG A 97 1.57 -17.80 21.61
N GLN A 98 1.70 -16.48 21.38
CA GLN A 98 0.63 -15.52 21.60
C GLN A 98 0.18 -14.87 20.29
N GLY A 99 1.08 -14.17 19.60
CA GLY A 99 0.68 -13.39 18.42
C GLY A 99 1.72 -12.36 18.02
N LEU A 100 1.24 -11.16 17.68
CA LEU A 100 2.07 -10.03 17.27
C LEU A 100 1.85 -8.85 18.20
N LYS A 101 2.92 -8.11 18.50
CA LYS A 101 2.85 -6.79 19.13
C LYS A 101 3.32 -5.75 18.13
N VAL A 102 2.50 -4.75 17.87
CA VAL A 102 2.87 -3.61 17.01
C VAL A 102 3.69 -2.64 17.83
N ASN A 103 4.75 -2.10 17.24
CA ASN A 103 5.63 -1.15 17.89
C ASN A 103 4.94 0.21 18.00
N SER A 104 4.67 0.65 19.23
CA SER A 104 4.02 1.93 19.54
C SER A 104 4.86 3.15 19.18
N ASP A 105 6.19 2.98 19.05
CA ASP A 105 7.09 4.08 18.71
C ASP A 105 7.03 4.44 17.22
N ILE A 106 6.44 3.56 16.39
CA ILE A 106 6.26 3.81 14.96
C ILE A 106 4.89 4.40 14.70
N THR A 107 4.87 5.67 14.31
CA THR A 107 3.62 6.38 13.98
C THR A 107 2.97 5.81 12.72
N ILE A 108 1.68 5.52 12.78
CA ILE A 108 0.86 5.11 11.63
C ILE A 108 -0.33 6.06 11.50
N ILE A 109 -0.40 6.80 10.39
CA ILE A 109 -1.45 7.80 10.14
C ILE A 109 -2.31 7.34 8.97
N ALA A 110 -3.61 7.12 9.21
CA ALA A 110 -4.56 6.89 8.14
C ALA A 110 -4.78 8.19 7.35
N THR A 111 -4.72 8.10 6.02
CA THR A 111 -5.00 9.19 5.09
C THR A 111 -6.26 8.87 4.31
N ASP A 112 -7.23 9.78 4.32
CA ASP A 112 -8.42 9.70 3.49
C ASP A 112 -8.03 9.86 2.01
N SER A 113 -7.71 8.75 1.37
CA SER A 113 -7.08 8.73 0.04
C SER A 113 -8.02 9.03 -1.13
N GLU A 114 -9.24 9.50 -0.91
CA GLU A 114 -10.20 9.68 -2.01
C GLU A 114 -9.93 10.91 -2.88
N THR A 115 -9.19 11.93 -2.41
CA THR A 115 -9.14 13.21 -3.14
C THR A 115 -7.96 13.38 -4.11
N LYS A 116 -6.82 12.69 -3.91
CA LYS A 116 -5.59 12.93 -4.71
C LYS A 116 -5.56 12.19 -6.06
N GLY A 117 -6.14 10.99 -6.14
CA GLY A 117 -6.18 10.20 -7.39
C GLY A 117 -6.98 10.87 -8.50
N ARG A 118 -8.16 11.42 -8.15
CA ARG A 118 -9.04 12.11 -9.09
C ARG A 118 -8.38 13.37 -9.68
N LYS A 119 -7.70 14.17 -8.85
CA LYS A 119 -6.98 15.37 -9.34
C LYS A 119 -5.84 15.02 -10.30
N LYS A 120 -5.01 14.02 -10.00
CA LYS A 120 -3.87 13.64 -10.87
C LYS A 120 -4.34 13.05 -12.22
N GLN A 121 -5.47 12.34 -12.23
CA GLN A 121 -6.06 11.82 -13.46
C GLN A 121 -6.71 12.93 -14.30
N ILE A 122 -7.45 13.85 -13.68
CA ILE A 122 -8.03 15.02 -14.36
C ILE A 122 -6.92 15.86 -15.00
N VAL A 123 -5.83 16.16 -14.28
CA VAL A 123 -4.71 16.95 -14.83
C VAL A 123 -4.04 16.24 -16.02
N ARG A 124 -3.86 14.91 -15.98
CA ARG A 124 -3.32 14.17 -17.14
C ARG A 124 -4.28 14.21 -18.33
N GLN A 125 -5.58 14.09 -18.10
CA GLN A 125 -6.59 14.16 -19.16
C GLN A 125 -6.66 15.56 -19.78
N THR A 126 -6.58 16.63 -18.98
CA THR A 126 -6.58 18.00 -19.50
C THR A 126 -5.34 18.31 -20.32
N ILE A 127 -4.15 17.88 -19.87
CA ILE A 127 -2.90 18.06 -20.63
C ILE A 127 -2.97 17.30 -21.96
N ALA A 128 -3.40 16.03 -21.93
CA ALA A 128 -3.51 15.21 -23.14
C ALA A 128 -4.47 15.84 -24.16
N ALA A 129 -5.64 16.32 -23.72
CA ALA A 129 -6.60 17.00 -24.58
C ALA A 129 -6.03 18.28 -25.19
N LEU A 130 -5.31 19.08 -24.40
CA LEU A 130 -4.69 20.31 -24.90
C LEU A 130 -3.64 20.01 -25.99
N THR A 131 -2.79 19.01 -25.76
CA THR A 131 -1.78 18.60 -26.75
C THR A 131 -2.42 18.11 -28.05
N THR A 132 -3.52 17.35 -27.99
CA THR A 132 -4.19 16.88 -29.21
C THR A 132 -4.81 18.02 -30.02
N VAL A 133 -5.40 19.02 -29.37
CA VAL A 133 -5.98 20.18 -30.05
C VAL A 133 -4.88 21.01 -30.73
N PHE A 134 -3.74 21.19 -30.05
CA PHE A 134 -2.59 21.90 -30.64
C PHE A 134 -2.03 21.18 -31.87
N SER A 135 -1.90 19.85 -31.84
CA SER A 135 -1.44 19.06 -32.99
C SER A 135 -2.38 19.14 -34.19
N VAL A 136 -3.71 19.07 -33.97
CA VAL A 136 -4.69 19.15 -35.06
C VAL A 136 -4.71 20.54 -35.68
N THR A 137 -4.69 21.59 -34.86
CA THR A 137 -4.70 22.98 -35.36
C THR A 137 -3.45 23.32 -36.14
N LEU A 138 -2.27 22.87 -35.69
CA LEU A 138 -1.02 23.03 -36.45
C LEU A 138 -1.06 22.30 -37.79
N GLY A 139 -1.59 21.07 -37.82
CA GLY A 139 -1.74 20.30 -39.06
C GLY A 139 -2.67 20.97 -40.08
N SER A 140 -3.80 21.53 -39.63
CA SER A 140 -4.72 22.27 -40.51
C SER A 140 -4.09 23.54 -41.07
N LEU A 141 -3.31 24.28 -40.27
CA LEU A 141 -2.63 25.50 -40.71
C LEU A 141 -1.54 25.22 -41.75
N MET A 142 -0.80 24.10 -41.58
CA MET A 142 0.16 23.65 -42.59
C MET A 142 -0.51 23.22 -43.90
N TYR A 143 -1.68 22.56 -43.81
CA TYR A 143 -2.44 22.15 -45.00
C TYR A 143 -2.90 23.35 -45.83
N LEU A 144 -3.38 24.40 -45.19
CA LEU A 144 -3.81 25.67 -45.82
C LEU A 144 -2.66 26.51 -46.38
N HIS A 145 -1.40 26.22 -46.03
CA HIS A 145 -0.24 26.93 -46.61
C HIS A 145 0.31 26.22 -47.85
N ILE A 146 -0.03 24.95 -48.05
CA ILE A 146 0.45 24.10 -49.15
C ILE A 146 -0.56 24.06 -50.32
N HIS A 147 -1.82 24.46 -50.09
CA HIS A 147 -2.91 24.52 -51.08
C HIS A 147 -3.51 25.92 -51.14
#